data_AF-A0A538GQI8-F1
#
_entry.id   AF-A0A538GQI8-F1
#
_cell.length_a   1.000
_cell.length_b   1.000
_cell.length_c   1.000
_cell.angle_alpha   90.00
_cell.angle_beta   90.00
_cell.angle_gamma   90.00
#
_symmetry.space_group_name_H-M   'P 1'
#
loop_
_entity.id
_entity.type
_entity.pdbx_description
1 polymer ?
#
loop_
_entity_poly.entity_id
_entity_poly.type
_entity_poly.pdbx_seq_one_letter_code
_entity_poly.pdbx_strand_id
1 'polypeptide(L)'
;MQRMPTLAKSFRTRPAGLLGSRPFDRSSMTASSGAALRLLALAIVLAALYALGALLPFWYLASPEAGVAFFPPAGLTLSFLVLSPRRTWPLWLATVGATEVIVDVTNGQSLRLALGFGAANVLGPYVGAIGIKTTWAAGRTRKLRELLAVYLLYGAAVGPAVGALIASTSAVLIDGASDGPSIFGRWWLGDAIGVIVLATPILAWSRRGRSEVSCGLLEVGITSLLATAITIVPAVLWHYPIIYAVLPVLMWAAIRGGWRAVSVAGVGVAFAADWATVTGRANALFATGTTNEQLAYVQLFLAVTLLAALTLSVEVGDRLQAEREVSEVERTVATAADEERRRIVRETHDIVGHALNVMLSQAGAARRVLATDQGLSRDFLESIENVGRTAFGELDVALGLADVPPDLSPLRGLVGVPDLVEVLRQTGMNVELDILGARNAEISTLVDWSAYRIVQEALTNVVKHAPNARARVVISFERDAVVVSVTDEGLPTRSRPDNGGRGLIGMRERVTVLGGRIELGPTGEGGFSVWARLPSSPR
;
A
#
# COMPACT_ATOMS: atom_id res chain seq x y z
N MET A 1 -29.93 -41.28 -14.65
CA MET A 1 -30.09 -40.48 -15.89
C MET A 1 -28.98 -39.42 -15.91
N GLN A 2 -28.09 -39.45 -16.91
CA GLN A 2 -27.05 -38.46 -17.30
C GLN A 2 -25.97 -38.07 -16.24
N ARG A 3 -24.75 -38.63 -16.28
CA ARG A 3 -23.56 -38.36 -17.14
C ARG A 3 -22.69 -37.16 -16.70
N MET A 4 -21.56 -37.47 -16.05
CA MET A 4 -20.30 -36.68 -16.03
C MET A 4 -19.60 -36.72 -17.41
N PRO A 5 -18.80 -35.70 -17.80
CA PRO A 5 -17.87 -35.81 -18.91
C PRO A 5 -16.42 -35.98 -18.44
N THR A 6 -15.77 -37.00 -18.98
CA THR A 6 -14.32 -37.27 -18.94
C THR A 6 -13.58 -36.49 -20.02
N LEU A 7 -12.43 -35.94 -19.64
CA LEU A 7 -11.38 -35.38 -20.50
C LEU A 7 -10.53 -36.51 -21.10
N ALA A 8 -10.25 -36.48 -22.41
CA ALA A 8 -8.94 -36.84 -22.98
C ALA A 8 -8.85 -36.62 -24.52
N LYS A 9 -7.92 -35.71 -24.89
CA LYS A 9 -6.92 -35.75 -25.97
C LYS A 9 -7.26 -36.36 -27.35
N SER A 10 -7.02 -35.58 -28.42
CA SER A 10 -6.10 -36.04 -29.48
C SER A 10 -5.44 -34.87 -30.24
N PHE A 11 -4.13 -35.02 -30.45
CA PHE A 11 -3.26 -34.23 -31.31
C PHE A 11 -3.61 -34.47 -32.79
N ARG A 12 -3.61 -33.42 -33.62
CA ARG A 12 -3.34 -33.55 -35.06
C ARG A 12 -2.42 -32.43 -35.59
N THR A 13 -1.31 -32.93 -36.10
CA THR A 13 -0.28 -32.40 -37.01
C THR A 13 -0.77 -31.42 -38.09
N ARG A 14 -0.02 -30.33 -38.31
CA ARG A 14 -0.10 -29.49 -39.52
C ARG A 14 0.90 -29.97 -40.58
N PRO A 15 0.53 -30.06 -41.87
CA PRO A 15 1.48 -30.18 -42.96
C PRO A 15 1.89 -28.81 -43.52
N ALA A 16 3.07 -28.76 -44.13
CA ALA A 16 3.61 -27.64 -44.87
C ALA A 16 3.10 -27.60 -46.32
N GLY A 17 3.00 -26.40 -46.89
CA GLY A 17 2.95 -26.18 -48.34
C GLY A 17 1.88 -25.18 -48.80
N LEU A 18 2.31 -23.99 -49.24
CA LEU A 18 2.19 -23.52 -50.64
C LEU A 18 2.27 -21.99 -50.73
N LEU A 19 3.16 -21.55 -51.63
CA LEU A 19 3.30 -20.19 -52.13
C LEU A 19 1.96 -19.69 -52.69
N GLY A 20 1.45 -18.59 -52.13
CA GLY A 20 0.33 -17.83 -52.65
C GLY A 20 0.55 -16.35 -52.37
N SER A 21 0.76 -15.58 -53.44
CA SER A 21 0.84 -14.13 -53.46
C SER A 21 -0.27 -13.49 -52.61
N ARG A 22 0.10 -12.87 -51.49
CA ARG A 22 -0.85 -12.06 -50.71
C ARG A 22 -1.16 -10.78 -51.51
N PRO A 23 -2.43 -10.38 -51.64
CA PRO A 23 -2.78 -9.11 -52.25
C PRO A 23 -2.19 -7.96 -51.42
N PHE A 24 -1.67 -6.95 -52.11
CA PHE A 24 -1.09 -5.74 -51.52
C PHE A 24 -2.14 -5.03 -50.65
N ASP A 25 -2.01 -5.15 -49.34
CA ASP A 25 -2.99 -4.64 -48.39
C ASP A 25 -2.83 -3.11 -48.22
N ARG A 26 -3.67 -2.36 -48.94
CA ARG A 26 -3.74 -0.88 -48.87
C ARG A 26 -4.03 -0.34 -47.47
N SER A 27 -4.56 -1.15 -46.55
CA SER A 27 -4.83 -0.73 -45.17
C SER A 27 -3.55 -0.53 -44.33
N SER A 28 -2.47 -1.22 -44.69
CA SER A 28 -1.16 -1.06 -44.05
C SER A 28 -0.46 0.26 -44.43
N MET A 29 -0.66 0.73 -45.67
CA MET A 29 -0.11 2.01 -46.13
C MET A 29 -0.80 3.20 -45.48
N THR A 30 -2.14 3.20 -45.36
CA THR A 30 -2.89 4.31 -44.73
C THR A 30 -2.59 4.46 -43.24
N ALA A 31 -2.41 3.35 -42.51
CA ALA A 31 -1.97 3.37 -41.12
C ALA A 31 -0.54 3.91 -40.96
N SER A 32 0.37 3.61 -41.90
CA SER A 32 1.75 4.12 -41.90
C SER A 32 1.83 5.61 -42.23
N SER A 33 1.03 6.09 -43.19
CA SER A 33 0.99 7.52 -43.58
C SER A 33 0.45 8.39 -42.46
N GLY A 34 -0.57 7.93 -41.72
CA GLY A 34 -1.10 8.63 -40.56
C GLY A 34 -0.09 8.74 -39.41
N ALA A 35 0.74 7.72 -39.20
CA ALA A 35 1.80 7.75 -38.19
C ALA A 35 2.95 8.71 -38.59
N ALA A 36 3.37 8.70 -39.85
CA ALA A 36 4.38 9.61 -40.37
C ALA A 36 3.93 11.08 -40.29
N LEU A 37 2.68 11.38 -40.68
CA LEU A 37 2.13 12.73 -40.60
C LEU A 37 2.07 13.24 -39.15
N ARG A 38 1.71 12.38 -38.20
CA ARG A 38 1.73 12.72 -36.76
C ARG A 38 3.13 13.02 -36.25
N LEU A 39 4.13 12.22 -36.64
CA LEU A 39 5.52 12.46 -36.26
C LEU A 39 6.05 13.77 -36.84
N LEU A 40 5.70 14.08 -38.10
CA LEU A 40 6.05 15.35 -38.73
C LEU A 40 5.38 16.54 -38.03
N ALA A 41 4.09 16.45 -37.72
CA ALA A 41 3.38 17.48 -36.98
C ALA A 41 4.00 17.72 -35.60
N LEU A 42 4.35 16.66 -34.87
CA LEU A 42 5.06 16.75 -33.60
C LEU A 42 6.47 17.35 -33.75
N ALA A 43 7.18 17.07 -34.85
CA ALA A 43 8.49 17.67 -35.11
C ALA A 43 8.37 19.18 -35.36
N ILE A 44 7.33 19.61 -36.08
CA ILE A 44 7.06 21.04 -36.28
C ILE A 44 6.73 21.72 -34.94
N VAL A 45 5.90 21.09 -34.11
CA VAL A 45 5.59 21.61 -32.77
C VAL A 45 6.85 21.67 -31.90
N LEU A 46 7.69 20.64 -31.92
CA LEU A 46 8.96 20.62 -31.21
C LEU A 46 9.86 21.76 -31.68
N ALA A 47 10.05 21.92 -33.00
CA ALA A 47 10.85 23.00 -33.56
C ALA A 47 10.34 24.39 -33.14
N ALA A 48 9.02 24.60 -33.19
CA ALA A 48 8.42 25.89 -32.83
C ALA A 48 8.58 26.20 -31.33
N LEU A 49 8.30 25.23 -30.45
CA LEU A 49 8.46 25.41 -29.01
C LEU A 49 9.93 25.55 -28.60
N TYR A 50 10.81 24.78 -29.25
CA TYR A 50 12.25 24.86 -29.04
C TYR A 50 12.77 26.23 -29.47
N ALA A 51 12.42 26.69 -30.68
CA ALA A 51 12.80 28.01 -31.18
C ALA A 51 12.30 29.12 -30.25
N LEU A 52 11.05 29.06 -29.80
CA LEU A 52 10.50 30.02 -28.85
C LEU A 52 11.35 30.09 -27.57
N GLY A 53 11.75 28.94 -27.02
CA GLY A 53 12.60 28.86 -25.84
C GLY A 53 14.02 29.33 -26.08
N ALA A 54 14.61 29.00 -27.23
CA ALA A 54 15.97 29.40 -27.62
C ALA A 54 16.07 30.88 -27.98
N LEU A 55 14.95 31.50 -28.38
CA LEU A 55 14.87 32.93 -28.68
C LEU A 55 14.67 33.79 -27.42
N LEU A 56 14.24 33.21 -26.29
CA LEU A 56 14.10 33.96 -25.03
C LEU A 56 15.38 34.69 -24.63
N PRO A 57 16.57 34.06 -24.60
CA PRO A 57 17.82 34.78 -24.34
C PRO A 57 18.04 36.01 -25.24
N PHE A 58 17.68 35.92 -26.52
CA PHE A 58 17.90 37.00 -27.49
C PHE A 58 16.85 38.12 -27.44
N TRP A 59 15.58 37.78 -27.20
CA TRP A 59 14.48 38.76 -27.15
C TRP A 59 14.32 39.43 -25.80
N TYR A 60 14.73 38.74 -24.74
CA TYR A 60 14.45 39.14 -23.37
C TYR A 60 15.60 39.93 -22.74
N LEU A 61 16.84 39.65 -23.15
CA LEU A 61 18.04 40.30 -22.65
C LEU A 61 18.67 41.11 -23.77
N ALA A 62 18.56 42.44 -23.70
CA ALA A 62 19.29 43.35 -24.60
C ALA A 62 20.83 43.30 -24.43
N SER A 63 21.36 42.27 -23.75
CA SER A 63 22.78 41.96 -23.57
C SER A 63 22.98 40.43 -23.59
N PRO A 64 23.55 39.86 -24.66
CA PRO A 64 23.85 38.42 -24.76
C PRO A 64 24.73 37.87 -23.63
N GLU A 65 25.49 38.74 -22.96
CA GLU A 65 26.41 38.38 -21.87
C GLU A 65 25.71 38.05 -20.55
N ALA A 66 24.47 38.51 -20.35
CA ALA A 66 23.76 38.42 -19.07
C ALA A 66 23.15 37.03 -18.78
N GLY A 67 22.83 36.26 -19.84
CA GLY A 67 22.26 34.91 -19.72
C GLY A 67 20.85 34.84 -19.12
N VAL A 68 20.08 33.81 -19.47
CA VAL A 68 18.79 33.49 -18.83
C VAL A 68 19.05 32.59 -17.63
N ALA A 69 18.30 32.73 -16.52
CA ALA A 69 18.50 31.89 -15.34
C ALA A 69 18.29 30.40 -15.62
N PHE A 70 17.52 30.05 -16.65
CA PHE A 70 17.29 28.68 -17.06
C PHE A 70 17.10 28.58 -18.56
N PHE A 71 17.38 27.41 -19.15
CA PHE A 71 17.22 27.16 -20.58
C PHE A 71 16.04 26.19 -20.83
N PRO A 72 14.81 26.69 -21.11
CA PRO A 72 13.63 25.87 -21.35
C PRO A 72 13.82 24.73 -22.38
N PRO A 73 14.55 24.93 -23.50
CA PRO A 73 14.70 23.90 -24.52
C PRO A 73 15.40 22.62 -24.03
N ALA A 74 16.26 22.69 -23.02
CA ALA A 74 16.88 21.50 -22.41
C ALA A 74 15.82 20.55 -21.83
N GLY A 75 14.86 21.09 -21.07
CA GLY A 75 13.76 20.32 -20.50
C GLY A 75 12.78 19.78 -21.54
N LEU A 76 12.49 20.58 -22.58
CA LEU A 76 11.64 20.16 -23.69
C LEU A 76 12.25 18.97 -24.45
N THR A 77 13.52 19.06 -24.81
CA THR A 77 14.25 18.03 -25.55
C THR A 77 14.32 16.74 -24.75
N LEU A 78 14.69 16.82 -23.47
CA LEU A 78 14.72 15.67 -22.58
C LEU A 78 13.34 14.98 -22.52
N SER A 79 12.27 15.76 -22.40
CA SER A 79 10.90 15.24 -22.31
C SER A 79 10.49 14.47 -23.56
N PHE A 80 10.75 15.01 -24.75
CA PHE A 80 10.48 14.32 -26.02
C PHE A 80 11.24 13.00 -26.10
N LEU A 81 12.51 12.96 -25.70
CA LEU A 81 13.31 11.73 -25.71
C LEU A 81 12.81 10.71 -24.69
N VAL A 82 12.47 11.14 -23.48
CA VAL A 82 11.95 10.28 -22.40
C VAL A 82 10.57 9.69 -22.77
N LEU A 83 9.67 10.47 -23.37
CA LEU A 83 8.30 10.04 -23.67
C LEU A 83 8.16 9.30 -25.01
N SER A 84 9.06 9.50 -25.97
CA SER A 84 8.97 8.87 -27.29
C SER A 84 9.81 7.59 -27.41
N PRO A 85 9.42 6.59 -28.23
CA PRO A 85 10.25 5.40 -28.47
C PRO A 85 11.64 5.74 -29.03
N ARG A 86 12.68 4.96 -28.68
CA ARG A 86 14.07 5.22 -29.14
C ARG A 86 14.23 5.33 -30.66
N ARG A 87 13.40 4.62 -31.42
CA ARG A 87 13.37 4.66 -32.89
C ARG A 87 13.04 6.04 -33.48
N THR A 88 12.35 6.93 -32.73
CA THR A 88 12.00 8.28 -33.20
C THR A 88 13.04 9.33 -32.81
N TRP A 89 14.04 8.97 -31.99
CA TRP A 89 15.03 9.92 -31.49
C TRP A 89 15.83 10.64 -32.58
N PRO A 90 16.27 9.99 -33.68
CA PRO A 90 17.00 10.68 -34.74
C PRO A 90 16.22 11.88 -35.32
N LEU A 91 14.89 11.76 -35.44
CA LEU A 91 14.04 12.86 -35.89
C LEU A 91 14.08 14.03 -34.90
N TRP A 92 13.85 13.76 -33.61
CA TRP A 92 13.83 14.81 -32.58
C TRP A 92 15.17 15.52 -32.44
N LEU A 93 16.26 14.76 -32.42
CA LEU A 93 17.62 15.29 -32.29
C LEU A 93 18.01 16.12 -33.52
N ALA A 94 17.66 15.67 -34.73
CA ALA A 94 17.89 16.43 -35.96
C ALA A 94 17.06 17.72 -35.99
N THR A 95 15.79 17.66 -35.57
CA THR A 95 14.94 18.84 -35.45
C THR A 95 15.54 19.85 -34.47
N VAL A 96 15.89 19.42 -33.26
CA VAL A 96 16.49 20.28 -32.23
C VAL A 96 17.81 20.89 -32.70
N GLY A 97 18.74 20.07 -33.20
CA GLY A 97 20.04 20.55 -33.67
C GLY A 97 19.92 21.53 -34.84
N ALA A 98 19.03 21.27 -35.80
CA ALA A 98 18.78 22.19 -36.90
C ALA A 98 18.13 23.51 -36.43
N THR A 99 17.15 23.43 -35.53
CA THR A 99 16.50 24.62 -34.97
C THR A 99 17.49 25.49 -34.19
N GLU A 100 18.32 24.89 -33.33
CA GLU A 100 19.35 25.61 -32.58
C GLU A 100 20.30 26.37 -33.51
N VAL A 101 20.88 25.67 -34.49
CA VAL A 101 21.83 26.28 -35.45
C VAL A 101 21.18 27.42 -36.22
N ILE A 102 19.92 27.26 -36.65
CA ILE A 102 19.18 28.31 -37.35
C ILE A 102 18.97 29.53 -36.43
N VAL A 103 18.52 29.31 -35.19
CA VAL A 103 18.29 30.39 -34.22
C VAL A 103 19.60 31.13 -33.94
N ASP A 104 20.68 30.43 -33.66
CA ASP A 104 21.98 31.04 -33.34
C ASP A 104 22.54 31.85 -34.52
N VAL A 105 22.54 31.27 -35.73
CA VAL A 105 23.07 31.96 -36.93
C VAL A 105 22.22 33.18 -37.28
N THR A 106 20.89 33.08 -37.16
CA THR A 106 20.00 34.22 -37.43
C THR A 106 20.12 35.34 -36.39
N ASN A 107 20.64 35.04 -35.20
CA ASN A 107 20.92 36.01 -34.15
C ASN A 107 22.41 36.40 -34.07
N GLY A 108 23.19 36.18 -35.14
CA GLY A 108 24.52 36.72 -35.31
C GLY A 108 25.67 35.85 -34.81
N GLN A 109 25.41 34.62 -34.35
CA GLN A 109 26.47 33.69 -33.98
C GLN A 109 27.16 33.10 -35.22
N SER A 110 28.46 32.80 -35.10
CA SER A 110 29.19 32.13 -36.18
C SER A 110 28.66 30.70 -36.38
N LEU A 111 28.62 30.22 -37.63
CA LEU A 111 28.17 28.87 -37.94
C LEU A 111 28.92 27.79 -37.16
N ARG A 112 30.24 27.99 -36.94
CA ARG A 112 31.07 27.03 -36.19
C ARG A 112 30.66 26.96 -34.73
N LEU A 113 30.39 28.10 -34.10
CA LEU A 113 29.98 28.17 -32.71
C LEU A 113 28.54 27.64 -32.54
N ALA A 114 27.64 28.00 -33.45
CA ALA A 114 26.27 27.49 -33.51
C ALA A 114 26.22 25.96 -33.65
N LEU A 115 27.11 25.37 -34.45
CA LEU A 115 27.24 23.91 -34.55
C LEU A 115 27.72 23.28 -33.21
N GLY A 116 28.61 23.96 -32.49
CA GLY A 116 29.05 23.54 -31.15
C GLY A 116 27.93 23.56 -30.13
N PHE A 117 27.15 24.64 -30.07
CA PHE A 117 25.97 24.76 -29.20
C PHE A 117 24.85 23.80 -29.58
N GLY A 118 24.58 23.63 -30.88
CA GLY A 118 23.69 22.60 -31.40
C GLY A 118 24.10 21.19 -30.96
N ALA A 119 25.39 20.87 -30.99
CA ALA A 119 25.88 19.58 -30.49
C ALA A 119 25.68 19.42 -28.98
N ALA A 120 25.95 20.47 -28.19
CA ALA A 120 25.71 20.47 -26.74
C ALA A 120 24.23 20.21 -26.39
N ASN A 121 23.32 20.95 -27.03
CA ASN A 121 21.87 20.90 -26.81
C ASN A 121 21.20 19.62 -27.35
N VAL A 122 21.91 18.86 -28.18
CA VAL A 122 21.50 17.52 -28.63
C VAL A 122 22.06 16.43 -27.72
N LEU A 123 23.37 16.45 -27.44
CA LEU A 123 24.07 15.36 -26.75
C LEU A 123 23.79 15.33 -25.25
N GLY A 124 23.65 16.49 -24.58
CA GLY A 124 23.31 16.54 -23.16
C GLY A 124 21.98 15.85 -22.84
N PRO A 125 20.85 16.29 -23.44
CA PRO A 125 19.55 15.65 -23.26
C PRO A 125 19.54 14.18 -23.73
N TYR A 126 20.30 13.83 -24.76
CA TYR A 126 20.44 12.44 -25.21
C TYR A 126 21.04 11.54 -24.13
N VAL A 127 22.16 11.93 -23.52
CA VAL A 127 22.79 11.18 -22.43
C VAL A 127 21.86 11.07 -21.22
N GLY A 128 21.22 12.17 -20.84
CA GLY A 128 20.25 12.19 -19.74
C GLY A 128 19.07 11.24 -19.99
N ALA A 129 18.48 11.27 -21.19
CA ALA A 129 17.37 10.39 -21.54
C ALA A 129 17.75 8.90 -21.58
N ILE A 130 18.98 8.57 -21.99
CA ILE A 130 19.49 7.19 -21.93
C ILE A 130 19.59 6.72 -20.48
N GLY A 131 20.20 7.50 -19.60
CA GLY A 131 20.34 7.16 -18.18
C GLY A 131 18.98 6.91 -17.52
N ILE A 132 18.02 7.81 -17.73
CA ILE A 132 16.65 7.67 -17.24
C ILE A 132 16.01 6.38 -17.79
N LYS A 133 16.00 6.17 -19.11
CA LYS A 133 15.31 5.00 -19.68
C LYS A 133 15.94 3.67 -19.34
N THR A 134 17.26 3.60 -19.25
CA THR A 134 17.97 2.35 -18.94
C THR A 134 17.67 1.89 -17.52
N THR A 135 17.71 2.80 -16.55
CA THR A 135 17.36 2.50 -15.15
C THR A 135 15.89 2.12 -14.98
N TRP A 136 14.96 2.82 -15.63
CA TRP A 136 13.54 2.47 -15.58
C TRP A 136 13.23 1.13 -16.26
N ALA A 137 13.84 0.84 -17.41
CA ALA A 137 13.67 -0.44 -18.11
C ALA A 137 14.21 -1.63 -17.29
N ALA A 138 15.22 -1.40 -16.44
CA ALA A 138 15.76 -2.42 -15.55
C ALA A 138 14.84 -2.76 -14.37
N GLY A 139 13.68 -2.10 -14.21
CA GLY A 139 12.72 -2.37 -13.14
C GLY A 139 13.25 -2.04 -11.74
N ARG A 140 14.35 -1.28 -11.64
CA ARG A 140 15.06 -0.99 -10.39
C ARG A 140 14.35 0.03 -9.50
N THR A 141 13.39 0.78 -10.03
CA THR A 141 12.73 1.89 -9.31
C THR A 141 11.27 1.56 -9.05
N ARG A 142 10.88 1.47 -7.78
CA ARG A 142 9.49 1.25 -7.36
C ARG A 142 8.89 2.44 -6.62
N LYS A 143 9.71 3.20 -5.91
CA LYS A 143 9.26 4.36 -5.11
C LYS A 143 9.41 5.67 -5.87
N LEU A 144 8.57 6.66 -5.58
CA LEU A 144 8.61 7.95 -6.27
C LEU A 144 9.92 8.69 -5.98
N ARG A 145 10.49 8.56 -4.76
CA ARG A 145 11.80 9.11 -4.43
C ARG A 145 12.96 8.57 -5.28
N GLU A 146 12.90 7.30 -5.67
CA GLU A 146 13.92 6.68 -6.53
C GLU A 146 13.79 7.20 -7.97
N LEU A 147 12.55 7.39 -8.44
CA LEU A 147 12.28 8.00 -9.74
C LEU A 147 12.79 9.44 -9.78
N LEU A 148 12.55 10.22 -8.72
CA LEU A 148 13.06 11.59 -8.60
C LEU A 148 14.59 11.61 -8.58
N ALA A 149 15.23 10.73 -7.79
CA ALA A 149 16.70 10.66 -7.74
C ALA A 149 17.33 10.33 -9.10
N VAL A 150 16.76 9.36 -9.83
CA VAL A 150 17.19 9.02 -11.20
C VAL A 150 16.98 10.19 -12.16
N TYR A 151 15.84 10.86 -12.08
CA TYR A 151 15.52 12.02 -12.90
C TYR A 151 16.49 13.18 -12.64
N LEU A 152 16.77 13.50 -11.38
CA LEU A 152 17.73 14.54 -11.02
C LEU A 152 19.15 14.17 -11.43
N LEU A 153 19.58 12.93 -11.18
CA LEU A 153 20.92 12.47 -11.52
C LEU A 153 21.19 12.55 -13.02
N TYR A 154 20.32 11.95 -13.85
CA TYR A 154 20.59 11.87 -15.29
C TYR A 154 20.05 13.08 -16.05
N GLY A 155 18.85 13.54 -15.71
CA GLY A 155 18.18 14.64 -16.39
C GLY A 155 18.71 16.01 -16.00
N ALA A 156 18.98 16.26 -14.72
CA ALA A 156 19.38 17.58 -14.23
C ALA A 156 20.87 17.70 -13.86
N ALA A 157 21.62 16.61 -13.73
CA ALA A 157 23.06 16.67 -13.43
C ALA A 157 23.94 16.17 -14.59
N VAL A 158 23.88 14.88 -14.92
CA VAL A 158 24.79 14.26 -15.91
C VAL A 158 24.55 14.77 -17.33
N GLY A 159 23.30 14.80 -17.80
CA GLY A 159 22.97 15.31 -19.15
C GLY A 159 23.41 16.76 -19.35
N PRO A 160 22.97 17.70 -18.49
CA PRO A 160 23.43 19.08 -18.50
C PRO A 160 24.95 19.23 -18.40
N ALA A 161 25.65 18.39 -17.62
CA ALA A 161 27.10 18.47 -17.50
C ALA A 161 27.81 18.12 -18.81
N VAL A 162 27.28 17.15 -19.55
CA VAL A 162 27.80 16.81 -20.90
C VAL A 162 27.56 17.96 -21.87
N GLY A 163 26.36 18.55 -21.87
CA GLY A 163 26.03 19.71 -22.70
C GLY A 163 26.95 20.90 -22.40
N ALA A 164 27.04 21.29 -21.12
CA ALA A 164 27.87 22.38 -20.64
C ALA A 164 29.36 22.19 -20.98
N LEU A 165 29.88 20.96 -20.88
CA LEU A 165 31.27 20.66 -21.26
C LEU A 165 31.52 20.89 -22.75
N ILE A 166 30.60 20.46 -23.62
CA ILE A 166 30.71 20.68 -25.07
C ILE A 166 30.62 22.16 -25.39
N ALA A 167 29.67 22.87 -24.78
CA ALA A 167 29.45 24.29 -25.00
C ALA A 167 30.62 25.15 -24.51
N SER A 168 31.10 24.93 -23.28
CA SER A 168 32.24 25.66 -22.74
C SER A 168 33.51 25.40 -23.56
N THR A 169 33.72 24.16 -23.99
CA THR A 169 34.86 23.81 -24.87
C THR A 169 34.73 24.49 -26.22
N SER A 170 33.53 24.53 -26.80
CA SER A 170 33.27 25.22 -28.07
C SER A 170 33.52 26.73 -27.95
N ALA A 171 33.06 27.36 -26.88
CA ALA A 171 33.30 28.79 -26.63
C ALA A 171 34.80 29.10 -26.46
N VAL A 172 35.54 28.27 -25.72
CA VAL A 172 36.99 28.47 -25.53
C VAL A 172 37.77 28.25 -26.82
N LEU A 173 37.48 27.17 -27.57
CA LEU A 173 38.27 26.79 -28.74
C LEU A 173 37.90 27.58 -30.01
N ILE A 174 36.64 27.98 -30.16
CA ILE A 174 36.14 28.62 -31.39
C ILE A 174 36.10 30.14 -31.24
N ASP A 175 35.66 30.63 -30.07
CA ASP A 175 35.43 32.06 -29.81
C ASP A 175 36.54 32.69 -28.94
N GLY A 176 37.49 31.88 -28.45
CA GLY A 176 38.62 32.36 -27.66
C GLY A 176 38.25 32.82 -26.25
N ALA A 177 37.12 32.34 -25.70
CA ALA A 177 36.67 32.71 -24.37
C ALA A 177 37.72 32.36 -23.29
N SER A 178 37.98 33.28 -22.36
CA SER A 178 39.06 33.17 -21.38
C SER A 178 38.70 32.39 -20.11
N ASP A 179 37.41 32.20 -19.81
CA ASP A 179 36.93 31.59 -18.56
C ASP A 179 35.99 30.40 -18.80
N GLY A 180 36.57 29.30 -19.29
CA GLY A 180 35.86 28.05 -19.54
C GLY A 180 35.10 27.48 -18.32
N PRO A 181 35.69 27.43 -17.11
CA PRO A 181 35.01 26.93 -15.91
C PRO A 181 33.75 27.71 -15.52
N SER A 182 33.78 29.04 -15.59
CA SER A 182 32.61 29.88 -15.32
C SER A 182 31.50 29.67 -16.36
N ILE A 183 31.88 29.55 -17.64
CA ILE A 183 30.92 29.23 -18.73
C ILE A 183 30.28 27.87 -18.48
N PHE A 184 31.09 26.85 -18.15
CA PHE A 184 30.59 25.52 -17.80
C PHE A 184 29.56 25.58 -16.66
N GLY A 185 29.89 26.26 -15.55
CA GLY A 185 29.00 26.35 -14.39
C GLY A 185 27.65 27.00 -14.70
N ARG A 186 27.67 28.13 -15.43
CA ARG A 186 26.46 28.86 -15.83
C ARG A 186 25.57 28.06 -16.77
N TRP A 187 26.17 27.40 -17.77
CA TRP A 187 25.46 26.53 -18.72
C TRP A 187 24.88 25.31 -18.04
N TRP A 188 25.68 24.63 -17.21
CA TRP A 188 25.24 23.45 -16.47
C TRP A 188 24.01 23.75 -15.61
N LEU A 189 24.08 24.84 -14.85
CA LEU A 189 23.00 25.22 -13.94
C LEU A 189 21.76 25.71 -14.69
N GLY A 190 21.94 26.46 -15.78
CA GLY A 190 20.85 26.91 -16.65
C GLY A 190 20.08 25.75 -17.28
N ASP A 191 20.78 24.75 -17.81
CA ASP A 191 20.18 23.54 -18.38
C ASP A 191 19.52 22.67 -17.32
N ALA A 192 20.17 22.50 -16.16
CA ALA A 192 19.64 21.74 -15.04
C ALA A 192 18.30 22.31 -14.55
N ILE A 193 18.24 23.63 -14.36
CA ILE A 193 17.00 24.31 -13.97
C ILE A 193 16.00 24.26 -15.12
N GLY A 194 16.43 24.41 -16.38
CA GLY A 194 15.59 24.25 -17.56
C GLY A 194 14.88 22.89 -17.60
N VAL A 195 15.58 21.82 -17.26
CA VAL A 195 15.02 20.49 -17.07
C VAL A 195 14.03 20.47 -15.92
N ILE A 196 14.39 20.96 -14.73
CA ILE A 196 13.50 20.99 -13.56
C ILE A 196 12.22 21.79 -13.84
N VAL A 197 12.30 22.91 -14.55
CA VAL A 197 11.18 23.81 -14.80
C VAL A 197 10.27 23.27 -15.92
N LEU A 198 10.83 22.85 -17.06
CA LEU A 198 10.03 22.44 -18.23
C LEU A 198 9.79 20.94 -18.32
N ALA A 199 10.77 20.09 -18.02
CA ALA A 199 10.56 18.66 -18.17
C ALA A 199 9.64 18.09 -17.08
N THR A 200 9.75 18.60 -15.86
CA THR A 200 8.93 18.12 -14.73
C THR A 200 7.43 18.20 -15.00
N PRO A 201 6.82 19.33 -15.43
CA PRO A 201 5.40 19.36 -15.74
C PRO A 201 5.04 18.47 -16.94
N ILE A 202 5.85 18.45 -17.99
CA ILE A 202 5.57 17.59 -19.16
C ILE A 202 5.51 16.12 -18.73
N LEU A 203 6.49 15.66 -17.94
CA LEU A 203 6.55 14.30 -17.43
C LEU A 203 5.44 14.01 -16.42
N ALA A 204 5.16 14.93 -15.50
CA ALA A 204 4.13 14.78 -14.46
C ALA A 204 2.71 14.66 -15.02
N TRP A 205 2.43 15.34 -16.13
CA TRP A 205 1.12 15.31 -16.79
C TRP A 205 1.01 14.25 -17.90
N SER A 206 2.14 13.73 -18.39
CA SER A 206 2.15 12.64 -19.39
C SER A 206 1.80 11.26 -18.82
N ARG A 207 2.06 11.04 -17.53
CA ARG A 207 1.76 9.78 -16.85
C ARG A 207 0.51 9.92 -16.01
N ARG A 208 -0.47 9.03 -16.23
CA ARG A 208 -1.59 8.79 -15.31
C ARG A 208 -1.13 7.78 -14.27
N GLY A 209 -0.50 8.25 -13.18
CA GLY A 209 -0.07 7.39 -12.09
C GLY A 209 -1.24 7.00 -11.18
N ARG A 210 -1.25 5.76 -10.67
CA ARG A 210 -2.21 5.29 -9.66
C ARG A 210 -2.01 5.92 -8.27
N SER A 211 -0.86 6.53 -8.02
CA SER A 211 -0.43 7.04 -6.71
C SER A 211 -0.58 8.55 -6.54
N GLU A 212 -1.50 9.17 -7.25
CA GLU A 212 -1.61 10.63 -7.24
C GLU A 212 -2.55 11.09 -6.12
N VAL A 213 -2.16 12.19 -5.46
CA VAL A 213 -3.14 13.02 -4.75
C VAL A 213 -4.01 13.65 -5.83
N SER A 214 -5.28 13.27 -5.89
CA SER A 214 -6.24 13.85 -6.83
C SER A 214 -6.38 15.35 -6.54
N CYS A 215 -5.63 16.16 -7.27
CA CYS A 215 -5.72 17.61 -7.22
C CYS A 215 -6.55 18.09 -8.41
N GLY A 216 -7.54 18.94 -8.14
CA GLY A 216 -8.34 19.53 -9.20
C GLY A 216 -7.51 20.47 -10.07
N LEU A 217 -7.78 20.54 -11.37
CA LEU A 217 -7.12 21.50 -12.28
C LEU A 217 -7.22 22.94 -11.76
N LEU A 218 -8.34 23.28 -11.10
CA LEU A 218 -8.58 24.57 -10.49
C LEU A 218 -7.63 24.84 -9.31
N GLU A 219 -7.37 23.86 -8.46
CA GLU A 219 -6.42 24.01 -7.34
C GLU A 219 -4.99 24.20 -7.85
N VAL A 220 -4.59 23.44 -8.88
CA VAL A 220 -3.30 23.64 -9.56
C VAL A 220 -3.22 25.04 -10.16
N GLY A 221 -4.28 25.51 -10.83
CA GLY A 221 -4.35 26.85 -11.40
C GLY A 221 -4.22 27.95 -10.35
N ILE A 222 -4.96 27.84 -9.24
CA ILE A 222 -4.93 28.82 -8.14
C ILE A 222 -3.56 28.84 -7.47
N THR A 223 -2.99 27.68 -7.14
CA THR A 223 -1.66 27.61 -6.50
C THR A 223 -0.57 28.14 -7.40
N SER A 224 -0.61 27.84 -8.70
CA SER A 224 0.31 28.40 -9.69
C SER A 224 0.17 29.92 -9.83
N LEU A 225 -1.07 30.42 -9.90
CA LEU A 225 -1.32 31.86 -9.98
C LEU A 225 -0.81 32.58 -8.73
N LEU A 226 -1.08 32.02 -7.55
CA LEU A 226 -0.61 32.59 -6.27
C LEU A 226 0.91 32.60 -6.17
N ALA A 227 1.57 31.49 -6.54
CA ALA A 227 3.03 31.39 -6.52
C ALA A 227 3.68 32.39 -7.51
N THR A 228 3.07 32.57 -8.68
CA THR A 228 3.53 33.56 -9.66
C THR A 228 3.30 34.99 -9.15
N ALA A 229 2.11 35.28 -8.64
CA ALA A 229 1.74 36.61 -8.13
C ALA A 229 2.61 37.03 -6.95
N ILE A 230 2.90 36.13 -5.99
CA ILE A 230 3.75 36.46 -4.84
C ILE A 230 5.22 36.69 -5.22
N THR A 231 5.64 36.17 -6.39
CA THR A 231 6.98 36.42 -6.95
C THR A 231 7.02 37.75 -7.71
N ILE A 232 5.98 38.07 -8.49
CA ILE A 232 5.92 39.27 -9.34
C ILE A 232 5.52 40.53 -8.56
N VAL A 233 4.44 40.47 -7.77
CA VAL A 233 3.80 41.67 -7.19
C VAL A 233 4.73 42.46 -6.29
N PRO A 234 5.51 41.85 -5.37
CA PRO A 234 6.48 42.60 -4.56
C PRO A 234 7.56 43.28 -5.40
N ALA A 235 8.03 42.60 -6.46
CA ALA A 235 9.03 43.16 -7.37
C ALA A 235 8.48 44.38 -8.14
N VAL A 236 7.19 44.36 -8.52
CA VAL A 236 6.56 45.48 -9.23
C VAL A 236 6.21 46.65 -8.31
N LEU A 237 5.57 46.37 -7.18
CA LEU A 237 5.00 47.42 -6.33
C LEU A 237 6.00 48.01 -5.36
N TRP A 238 6.89 47.19 -4.79
CA TRP A 238 7.71 47.57 -3.65
C TRP A 238 9.20 47.62 -3.98
N HIS A 239 9.64 47.02 -5.08
CA HIS A 239 11.06 46.92 -5.46
C HIS A 239 11.93 46.31 -4.34
N TYR A 240 11.31 45.47 -3.49
CA TYR A 240 11.97 44.71 -2.43
C TYR A 240 11.81 43.21 -2.69
N PRO A 241 12.89 42.41 -2.60
CA PRO A 241 12.81 40.98 -2.86
C PRO A 241 12.20 40.23 -1.66
N ILE A 242 10.91 39.90 -1.76
CA ILE A 242 10.26 38.91 -0.86
C ILE A 242 10.21 37.53 -1.54
N ILE A 243 11.30 37.18 -2.21
CA ILE A 243 11.40 35.96 -3.03
C ILE A 243 11.11 34.66 -2.28
N TYR A 244 11.43 34.61 -0.99
CA TYR A 244 11.19 33.42 -0.17
C TYR A 244 9.74 33.31 0.32
N ALA A 245 8.89 34.32 0.12
CA ALA A 245 7.45 34.21 0.42
C ALA A 245 6.73 33.20 -0.50
N VAL A 246 7.37 32.79 -1.60
CA VAL A 246 6.87 31.71 -2.45
C VAL A 246 6.98 30.33 -1.78
N LEU A 247 7.90 30.15 -0.82
CA LEU A 247 8.16 28.84 -0.20
C LEU A 247 6.91 28.25 0.48
N PRO A 248 6.16 28.98 1.34
CA PRO A 248 4.91 28.46 1.88
C PRO A 248 3.90 28.02 0.81
N VAL A 249 3.81 28.75 -0.32
CA VAL A 249 2.89 28.41 -1.41
C VAL A 249 3.33 27.14 -2.13
N LEU A 250 4.63 26.97 -2.39
CA LEU A 250 5.16 25.76 -3.00
C LEU A 250 5.12 24.56 -2.06
N MET A 251 5.30 24.75 -0.75
CA MET A 251 5.08 23.71 0.27
C MET A 251 3.62 23.29 0.30
N TRP A 252 2.68 24.24 0.23
CA TRP A 252 1.26 23.93 0.13
C TRP A 252 0.93 23.15 -1.15
N ALA A 253 1.49 23.58 -2.29
CA ALA A 253 1.37 22.86 -3.55
C ALA A 253 1.93 21.43 -3.46
N ALA A 254 3.07 21.24 -2.77
CA ALA A 254 3.67 19.94 -2.55
C ALA A 254 2.79 19.00 -1.71
N ILE A 255 2.22 19.52 -0.60
CA ILE A 255 1.41 18.73 0.33
C ILE A 255 0.03 18.40 -0.27
N ARG A 256 -0.62 19.38 -0.90
CA ARG A 256 -2.02 19.24 -1.37
C ARG A 256 -2.13 18.79 -2.82
N GLY A 257 -1.25 19.28 -3.69
CA GLY A 257 -1.32 19.04 -5.13
C GLY A 257 -0.24 18.12 -5.67
N GLY A 258 0.70 17.69 -4.81
CA GLY A 258 1.84 16.87 -5.18
C GLY A 258 2.74 17.51 -6.22
N TRP A 259 3.57 16.68 -6.84
CA TRP A 259 4.53 17.07 -7.86
C TRP A 259 3.92 17.77 -9.09
N ARG A 260 2.64 17.52 -9.43
CA ARG A 260 1.96 18.24 -10.53
C ARG A 260 1.72 19.70 -10.19
N ALA A 261 1.17 20.01 -9.02
CA ALA A 261 0.96 21.39 -8.62
C ALA A 261 2.28 22.13 -8.47
N VAL A 262 3.29 21.49 -7.83
CA VAL A 262 4.64 22.05 -7.72
C VAL A 262 5.25 22.32 -9.09
N SER A 263 5.11 21.40 -10.04
CA SER A 263 5.69 21.56 -11.38
C SER A 263 5.11 22.77 -12.14
N VAL A 264 3.79 22.96 -12.10
CA VAL A 264 3.13 24.08 -12.80
C VAL A 264 3.41 25.40 -12.10
N ALA A 265 3.31 25.42 -10.77
CA ALA A 265 3.68 26.60 -9.97
C ALA A 265 5.16 26.97 -10.19
N GLY A 266 6.04 25.98 -10.26
CA GLY A 266 7.46 26.17 -10.52
C GLY A 266 7.77 26.84 -11.86
N VAL A 267 7.00 26.54 -12.92
CA VAL A 267 7.08 27.28 -14.19
C VAL A 267 6.79 28.75 -13.98
N GLY A 268 5.66 29.06 -13.34
CA GLY A 268 5.28 30.44 -13.06
C GLY A 268 6.32 31.21 -12.24
N VAL A 269 6.86 30.58 -11.19
CA VAL A 269 7.93 31.14 -10.35
C VAL A 269 9.22 31.36 -11.13
N ALA A 270 9.62 30.41 -11.97
CA ALA A 270 10.85 30.52 -12.77
C ALA A 270 10.78 31.70 -13.75
N PHE A 271 9.70 31.80 -14.53
CA PHE A 271 9.49 32.91 -15.46
C PHE A 271 9.31 34.25 -14.73
N ALA A 272 8.63 34.26 -13.58
CA ALA A 272 8.48 35.46 -12.76
C ALA A 272 9.80 35.97 -12.20
N ALA A 273 10.63 35.08 -11.65
CA ALA A 273 11.93 35.41 -11.07
C ALA A 273 12.90 35.91 -12.14
N ASP A 274 12.94 35.24 -13.30
CA ASP A 274 13.74 35.65 -14.44
C ASP A 274 13.30 37.04 -14.95
N TRP A 275 11.99 37.26 -15.15
CA TRP A 275 11.45 38.58 -15.52
C TRP A 275 11.83 39.70 -14.55
N ALA A 276 11.67 39.43 -13.26
CA ALA A 276 11.93 40.42 -12.21
C ALA A 276 13.41 40.81 -12.19
N THR A 277 14.31 39.85 -12.45
CA THR A 277 15.76 40.06 -12.55
C THR A 277 16.12 40.87 -13.78
N VAL A 278 15.65 40.43 -14.96
CA VAL A 278 16.00 41.05 -16.24
C VAL A 278 15.49 42.48 -16.37
N THR A 279 14.30 42.77 -15.84
CA THR A 279 13.74 44.13 -15.87
C THR A 279 14.34 45.07 -14.83
N GLY A 280 15.27 44.60 -13.98
CA GLY A 280 15.83 45.37 -12.86
C GLY A 280 14.80 45.76 -11.80
N ARG A 281 13.53 45.34 -11.94
CA ARG A 281 12.44 45.67 -11.01
C ARG A 281 12.66 45.13 -9.63
N ALA A 282 13.42 44.06 -9.55
CA ALA A 282 13.68 43.43 -8.30
C ALA A 282 14.88 44.07 -7.56
N ASN A 283 15.44 45.17 -8.10
CA ASN A 283 16.71 45.76 -7.67
C ASN A 283 17.76 44.65 -7.48
N ALA A 284 18.77 44.84 -6.64
CA ALA A 284 19.59 43.74 -6.14
C ALA A 284 18.71 42.69 -5.41
N LEU A 285 18.03 41.81 -6.17
CA LEU A 285 17.28 40.64 -5.70
C LEU A 285 18.09 39.84 -4.69
N PHE A 286 19.39 39.81 -4.94
CA PHE A 286 20.42 39.16 -4.17
C PHE A 286 21.67 40.03 -4.23
N ALA A 287 21.89 40.87 -3.20
CA ALA A 287 23.09 41.71 -3.02
C ALA A 287 23.47 42.64 -4.20
N THR A 288 24.20 43.71 -3.90
CA THR A 288 24.80 44.55 -4.95
C THR A 288 25.93 43.77 -5.62
N GLY A 289 25.74 43.36 -6.88
CA GLY A 289 26.71 42.55 -7.63
C GLY A 289 26.58 42.73 -9.14
N THR A 290 27.56 42.21 -9.86
CA THR A 290 27.59 42.13 -11.33
C THR A 290 26.41 41.33 -11.87
N THR A 291 26.08 41.50 -13.15
CA THR A 291 25.00 40.74 -13.82
C THR A 291 25.16 39.22 -13.69
N ASN A 292 26.40 38.73 -13.73
CA ASN A 292 26.71 37.31 -13.56
C ASN A 292 26.42 36.80 -12.14
N GLU A 293 26.70 37.61 -11.12
CA GLU A 293 26.39 37.25 -9.72
C GLU A 293 24.87 37.21 -9.51
N GLN A 294 24.13 38.19 -10.06
CA GLN A 294 22.67 38.20 -10.00
C GLN A 294 22.06 36.96 -10.67
N LEU A 295 22.56 36.57 -11.85
CA LEU A 295 22.15 35.35 -12.53
C LEU A 295 22.39 34.12 -11.66
N ALA A 296 23.59 33.98 -11.08
CA ALA A 296 23.94 32.86 -10.23
C ALA A 296 23.03 32.76 -8.99
N TYR A 297 22.65 33.90 -8.40
CA TYR A 297 21.73 33.90 -7.27
C TYR A 297 20.30 33.50 -7.63
N VAL A 298 19.77 33.96 -8.77
CA VAL A 298 18.45 33.52 -9.26
C VAL A 298 18.47 32.03 -9.56
N GLN A 299 19.55 31.55 -10.18
CA GLN A 299 19.76 30.13 -10.43
C GLN A 299 19.76 29.32 -9.13
N LEU A 300 20.51 29.78 -8.11
CA LEU A 300 20.55 29.15 -6.80
C LEU A 300 19.17 29.15 -6.13
N PHE A 301 18.45 30.27 -6.18
CA PHE A 301 17.10 30.39 -5.65
C PHE A 301 16.14 29.40 -6.30
N LEU A 302 16.11 29.32 -7.64
CA LEU A 302 15.26 28.39 -8.38
C LEU A 302 15.65 26.94 -8.07
N ALA A 303 16.94 26.61 -8.08
CA ALA A 303 17.43 25.27 -7.76
C ALA A 303 16.99 24.85 -6.36
N VAL A 304 17.30 25.63 -5.32
CA VAL A 304 16.97 25.29 -3.93
C VAL A 304 15.46 25.20 -3.72
N THR A 305 14.72 26.20 -4.20
CA THR A 305 13.27 26.30 -3.96
C THR A 305 12.49 25.19 -4.66
N LEU A 306 12.80 24.91 -5.93
CA LEU A 306 12.12 23.87 -6.69
C LEU A 306 12.53 22.47 -6.25
N LEU A 307 13.82 22.24 -5.96
CA LEU A 307 14.27 20.94 -5.45
C LEU A 307 13.67 20.63 -4.08
N ALA A 308 13.60 21.61 -3.18
CA ALA A 308 12.96 21.44 -1.87
C ALA A 308 11.48 21.10 -2.02
N ALA A 309 10.74 21.84 -2.85
CA ALA A 309 9.32 21.60 -3.09
C ALA A 309 9.05 20.25 -3.77
N LEU A 310 9.86 19.86 -4.76
CA LEU A 310 9.74 18.57 -5.43
C LEU A 310 10.05 17.41 -4.48
N THR A 311 11.13 17.51 -3.70
CA THR A 311 11.50 16.50 -2.71
C THR A 311 10.40 16.32 -1.67
N LEU A 312 9.86 17.42 -1.14
CA LEU A 312 8.72 17.39 -0.22
C LEU A 312 7.50 16.73 -0.86
N SER A 313 7.16 17.09 -2.10
CA SER A 313 5.99 16.54 -2.80
C SER A 313 6.09 15.03 -3.01
N VAL A 314 7.30 14.54 -3.25
CA VAL A 314 7.59 13.13 -3.46
C VAL A 314 7.57 12.34 -2.15
N GLU A 315 8.15 12.90 -1.09
CA GLU A 315 8.12 12.28 0.25
C GLU A 315 6.68 12.20 0.80
N VAL A 316 5.89 13.26 0.64
CA VAL A 316 4.46 13.25 1.01
C VAL A 316 3.69 12.23 0.17
N GLY A 317 3.98 12.17 -1.14
CA GLY A 317 3.37 11.18 -2.04
C GLY A 317 3.66 9.73 -1.65
N ASP A 318 4.92 9.39 -1.39
CA ASP A 318 5.35 8.06 -0.95
C ASP A 318 4.72 7.69 0.41
N ARG A 319 4.62 8.63 1.36
CA ARG A 319 3.97 8.41 2.67
C ARG A 319 2.47 8.14 2.55
N LEU A 320 1.76 8.98 1.80
CA LEU A 320 0.32 8.80 1.58
C LEU A 320 0.02 7.48 0.84
N GLN A 321 0.91 7.04 -0.05
CA GLN A 321 0.77 5.74 -0.69
C GLN A 321 0.94 4.60 0.33
N ALA A 322 1.98 4.65 1.17
CA ALA A 322 2.21 3.64 2.19
C ALA A 322 1.03 3.55 3.18
N GLU A 323 0.49 4.70 3.62
CA GLU A 323 -0.71 4.74 4.48
C GLU A 323 -1.94 4.11 3.80
N ARG A 324 -2.14 4.36 2.50
CA ARG A 324 -3.23 3.72 1.74
C ARG A 324 -3.04 2.22 1.63
N GLU A 325 -1.83 1.75 1.33
CA GLU A 325 -1.53 0.31 1.25
C GLU A 325 -1.79 -0.40 2.58
N VAL A 326 -1.38 0.20 3.70
CA VAL A 326 -1.67 -0.34 5.04
C VAL A 326 -3.19 -0.36 5.29
N SER A 327 -3.89 0.75 5.01
CA SER A 327 -5.34 0.84 5.21
C SER A 327 -6.13 -0.13 4.32
N GLU A 328 -5.67 -0.40 3.09
CA GLU A 328 -6.27 -1.40 2.20
C GLU A 328 -6.07 -2.83 2.72
N VAL A 329 -4.88 -3.14 3.24
CA VAL A 329 -4.61 -4.43 3.87
C VAL A 329 -5.49 -4.61 5.11
N GLU A 330 -5.57 -3.61 6.00
CA GLU A 330 -6.43 -3.65 7.19
C GLU A 330 -7.90 -3.87 6.83
N ARG A 331 -8.41 -3.14 5.82
CA ARG A 331 -9.77 -3.35 5.31
C ARG A 331 -9.97 -4.76 4.76
N THR A 332 -9.01 -5.27 4.00
CA THR A 332 -9.09 -6.63 3.43
C THR A 332 -9.13 -7.69 4.52
N VAL A 333 -8.29 -7.55 5.55
CA VAL A 333 -8.28 -8.44 6.72
C VAL A 333 -9.59 -8.36 7.48
N ALA A 334 -10.11 -7.15 7.73
CA ALA A 334 -11.40 -6.97 8.41
C ALA A 334 -12.55 -7.59 7.62
N THR A 335 -12.59 -7.39 6.29
CA THR A 335 -13.63 -8.00 5.45
C THR A 335 -13.53 -9.53 5.43
N ALA A 336 -12.32 -10.09 5.39
CA ALA A 336 -12.12 -11.54 5.42
C ALA A 336 -12.56 -12.14 6.76
N ALA A 337 -12.26 -11.48 7.88
CA ALA A 337 -12.72 -11.88 9.21
C ALA A 337 -14.25 -11.86 9.33
N ASP A 338 -14.91 -10.82 8.81
CA ASP A 338 -16.37 -10.72 8.80
C ASP A 338 -17.03 -11.80 7.94
N GLU A 339 -16.45 -12.12 6.77
CA GLU A 339 -16.94 -13.19 5.90
C GLU A 339 -16.84 -14.56 6.57
N GLU A 340 -15.72 -14.84 7.23
CA GLU A 340 -15.52 -16.08 7.96
C GLU A 340 -16.48 -16.18 9.15
N ARG A 341 -16.68 -15.08 9.90
CA ARG A 341 -17.67 -15.04 10.98
C ARG A 341 -19.08 -15.35 10.47
N ARG A 342 -19.49 -14.78 9.32
CA ARG A 342 -20.81 -15.08 8.70
C ARG A 342 -20.90 -16.52 8.19
N ARG A 343 -19.79 -17.13 7.78
CA ARG A 343 -19.75 -18.55 7.41
C ARG A 343 -20.01 -19.41 8.65
N ILE A 344 -19.28 -19.16 9.74
CA ILE A 344 -19.42 -19.91 11.00
C ILE A 344 -20.84 -19.80 11.55
N VAL A 345 -21.46 -18.62 11.57
CA VAL A 345 -22.85 -18.45 12.03
C VAL A 345 -23.83 -19.28 11.20
N ARG A 346 -23.65 -19.35 9.87
CA ARG A 346 -24.52 -20.17 9.00
C ARG A 346 -24.32 -21.65 9.23
N GLU A 347 -23.07 -22.11 9.28
CA GLU A 347 -22.75 -23.52 9.55
C GLU A 347 -23.26 -23.96 10.93
N THR A 348 -23.13 -23.09 11.93
CA THR A 348 -23.70 -23.29 13.28
C THR A 348 -25.23 -23.38 13.23
N HIS A 349 -25.90 -22.49 12.48
CA HIS A 349 -27.35 -22.53 12.31
C HIS A 349 -27.82 -23.82 11.61
N ASP A 350 -27.08 -24.30 10.62
CA ASP A 350 -27.39 -25.53 9.90
C ASP A 350 -27.23 -26.77 10.79
N ILE A 351 -26.14 -26.85 11.57
CA ILE A 351 -25.92 -27.93 12.56
C ILE A 351 -27.07 -27.99 13.56
N VAL A 352 -27.43 -26.83 14.15
CA VAL A 352 -28.51 -26.74 15.14
C VAL A 352 -29.87 -27.06 14.50
N GLY A 353 -30.17 -26.46 13.36
CA GLY A 353 -31.44 -26.64 12.66
C GLY A 353 -31.68 -28.08 12.23
N HIS A 354 -30.65 -28.76 11.72
CA HIS A 354 -30.74 -30.16 11.33
C HIS A 354 -30.93 -31.08 12.53
N ALA A 355 -30.13 -30.90 13.59
CA ALA A 355 -30.23 -31.70 14.81
C ALA A 355 -31.61 -31.57 15.47
N LEU A 356 -32.15 -30.35 15.57
CA LEU A 356 -33.50 -30.11 16.10
C LEU A 356 -34.58 -30.80 15.28
N ASN A 357 -34.50 -30.76 13.95
CA ASN A 357 -35.47 -31.44 13.09
C ASN A 357 -35.47 -32.96 13.27
N VAL A 358 -34.27 -33.57 13.38
CA VAL A 358 -34.15 -35.02 13.63
C VAL A 358 -34.71 -35.36 15.02
N MET A 359 -34.35 -34.60 16.05
CA MET A 359 -34.85 -34.81 17.41
C MET A 359 -36.39 -34.67 17.50
N LEU A 360 -36.97 -33.64 16.89
CA LEU A 360 -38.44 -33.44 16.84
C LEU A 360 -39.16 -34.59 16.12
N SER A 361 -38.61 -35.05 14.99
CA SER A 361 -39.18 -36.18 14.23
C SER A 361 -39.14 -37.48 15.04
N GLN A 362 -38.00 -37.78 15.65
CA GLN A 362 -37.84 -38.97 16.49
C GLN A 362 -38.69 -38.90 17.76
N ALA A 363 -38.84 -37.73 18.37
CA ALA A 363 -39.75 -37.54 19.51
C ALA A 363 -41.21 -37.83 19.12
N GLY A 364 -41.62 -37.39 17.93
CA GLY A 364 -42.93 -37.70 17.37
C GLY A 364 -43.13 -39.18 17.02
N ALA A 365 -42.06 -39.90 16.66
CA ALA A 365 -42.07 -41.35 16.46
C ALA A 365 -42.17 -42.10 17.79
N ALA A 366 -41.32 -41.76 18.78
CA ALA A 366 -41.31 -42.33 20.12
C ALA A 366 -42.69 -42.24 20.78
N ARG A 367 -43.36 -41.08 20.67
CA ARG A 367 -44.70 -40.84 21.21
C ARG A 367 -45.78 -41.72 20.56
N ARG A 368 -45.66 -42.04 19.26
CA ARG A 368 -46.64 -42.87 18.54
C ARG A 368 -46.58 -44.34 18.93
N VAL A 369 -45.38 -44.85 19.19
CA VAL A 369 -45.15 -46.28 19.49
C VAL A 369 -45.13 -46.58 20.99
N LEU A 370 -45.13 -45.57 21.86
CA LEU A 370 -45.03 -45.73 23.32
C LEU A 370 -46.02 -46.74 23.93
N ALA A 371 -47.25 -46.79 23.43
CA ALA A 371 -48.29 -47.69 23.92
C ALA A 371 -48.23 -49.10 23.31
N THR A 372 -47.55 -49.27 22.17
CA THR A 372 -47.57 -50.50 21.35
C THR A 372 -46.24 -51.25 21.39
N ASP A 373 -45.12 -50.53 21.45
CA ASP A 373 -43.77 -51.07 21.52
C ASP A 373 -42.85 -50.15 22.36
N GLN A 374 -42.70 -50.52 23.63
CA GLN A 374 -41.86 -49.77 24.56
C GLN A 374 -40.36 -49.89 24.26
N GLY A 375 -39.92 -50.98 23.62
CA GLY A 375 -38.52 -51.16 23.23
C GLY A 375 -38.14 -50.16 22.14
N LEU A 376 -38.94 -50.11 21.06
CA LEU A 376 -38.74 -49.17 19.96
C LEU A 376 -38.84 -47.70 20.42
N SER A 377 -39.72 -47.40 21.38
CA SER A 377 -39.85 -46.05 21.97
C SER A 377 -38.57 -45.63 22.72
N ARG A 378 -37.94 -46.55 23.48
CA ARG A 378 -36.67 -46.30 24.16
C ARG A 378 -35.53 -46.05 23.17
N ASP A 379 -35.45 -46.83 22.09
CA ASP A 379 -34.43 -46.66 21.05
C ASP A 379 -34.50 -45.25 20.40
N PHE A 380 -35.71 -44.74 20.15
CA PHE A 380 -35.89 -43.38 19.65
C PHE A 380 -35.45 -42.31 20.66
N LEU A 381 -35.71 -42.50 21.96
CA LEU A 381 -35.28 -41.56 23.01
C LEU A 381 -33.75 -41.54 23.17
N GLU A 382 -33.09 -42.70 23.11
CA GLU A 382 -31.62 -42.80 23.13
C GLU A 382 -30.99 -42.15 21.88
N SER A 383 -31.64 -42.31 20.72
CA SER A 383 -31.21 -41.65 19.48
C SER A 383 -31.28 -40.12 19.58
N ILE A 384 -32.36 -39.58 20.17
CA ILE A 384 -32.50 -38.13 20.43
C ILE A 384 -31.36 -37.62 21.33
N GLU A 385 -31.04 -38.35 22.41
CA GLU A 385 -29.96 -37.98 23.32
C GLU A 385 -28.59 -37.96 22.61
N ASN A 386 -28.33 -38.97 21.78
CA ASN A 386 -27.09 -39.07 21.01
C ASN A 386 -26.96 -37.97 19.94
N VAL A 387 -28.05 -37.66 19.22
CA VAL A 387 -28.10 -36.57 18.24
C VAL A 387 -27.88 -35.22 18.93
N GLY A 388 -28.53 -34.98 20.07
CA GLY A 388 -28.35 -33.77 20.87
C GLY A 388 -26.90 -33.61 21.35
N ARG A 389 -26.32 -34.67 21.95
CA ARG A 389 -24.93 -34.65 22.45
C ARG A 389 -23.91 -34.41 21.33
N THR A 390 -24.14 -34.98 20.14
CA THR A 390 -23.26 -34.79 18.98
C THR A 390 -23.35 -33.35 18.46
N ALA A 391 -24.56 -32.82 18.28
CA ALA A 391 -24.78 -31.46 17.80
C ALA A 391 -24.21 -30.39 18.75
N PHE A 392 -24.36 -30.57 20.06
CA PHE A 392 -23.73 -29.68 21.05
C PHE A 392 -22.20 -29.76 21.01
N GLY A 393 -21.63 -30.95 20.77
CA GLY A 393 -20.19 -31.10 20.61
C GLY A 393 -19.63 -30.41 19.37
N GLU A 394 -20.35 -30.46 18.24
CA GLU A 394 -19.98 -29.78 17.00
C GLU A 394 -20.11 -28.25 17.12
N LEU A 395 -21.16 -27.78 17.80
CA LEU A 395 -21.39 -26.36 18.06
C LEU A 395 -20.32 -25.74 18.98
N ASP A 396 -19.89 -26.47 20.01
CA ASP A 396 -18.85 -26.01 20.95
C ASP A 396 -17.48 -25.85 20.25
N VAL A 397 -17.17 -26.73 19.29
CA VAL A 397 -15.96 -26.63 18.47
C VAL A 397 -16.05 -25.47 17.47
N ALA A 398 -17.19 -25.31 16.80
CA ALA A 398 -17.41 -24.24 15.82
C ALA A 398 -17.37 -22.84 16.45
N LEU A 399 -17.94 -22.67 17.65
CA LEU A 399 -17.92 -21.40 18.40
C LEU A 399 -16.57 -21.15 19.10
N GLY A 400 -15.88 -22.20 19.55
CA GLY A 400 -14.55 -22.10 20.16
C GLY A 400 -13.45 -21.63 19.21
N LEU A 401 -13.61 -21.83 17.89
CA LEU A 401 -12.69 -21.38 16.85
C LEU A 401 -12.95 -19.96 16.35
N ALA A 402 -14.09 -19.36 16.72
CA ALA A 402 -14.62 -18.16 16.09
C ALA A 402 -14.43 -16.86 16.88
N ASP A 403 -13.69 -16.90 17.99
CA ASP A 403 -13.40 -15.76 18.88
C ASP A 403 -14.66 -14.88 19.13
N VAL A 404 -15.80 -15.53 19.33
CA VAL A 404 -17.11 -14.87 19.40
C VAL A 404 -17.17 -14.10 20.72
N PRO A 405 -17.47 -12.78 20.69
CA PRO A 405 -17.74 -12.03 21.91
C PRO A 405 -18.92 -12.66 22.66
N PRO A 406 -18.87 -12.66 24.00
CA PRO A 406 -19.67 -13.51 24.88
C PRO A 406 -21.10 -12.98 25.07
N ASP A 407 -21.84 -12.77 23.99
CA ASP A 407 -23.19 -12.20 24.09
C ASP A 407 -24.20 -12.95 23.21
N LEU A 408 -24.54 -14.17 23.64
CA LEU A 408 -25.84 -14.82 23.48
C LEU A 408 -26.01 -15.79 24.69
N SER A 409 -26.63 -15.26 25.76
CA SER A 409 -26.66 -15.69 27.17
C SER A 409 -27.14 -17.11 27.57
N PRO A 410 -26.91 -17.57 28.84
CA PRO A 410 -26.12 -16.94 29.90
C PRO A 410 -25.04 -17.87 30.51
N LEU A 411 -23.78 -17.43 30.46
CA LEU A 411 -23.07 -16.96 31.65
C LEU A 411 -23.41 -17.63 33.00
N ARG A 412 -23.30 -18.96 33.09
CA ARG A 412 -23.05 -19.61 34.37
C ARG A 412 -21.54 -19.66 34.54
N GLY A 413 -20.99 -18.62 35.16
CA GLY A 413 -19.67 -18.72 35.78
C GLY A 413 -19.71 -19.67 36.97
N LEU A 414 -18.71 -19.60 37.85
CA LEU A 414 -18.65 -20.45 39.06
C LEU A 414 -19.89 -20.34 39.96
N VAL A 415 -20.63 -19.22 39.87
CA VAL A 415 -21.93 -19.02 40.56
C VAL A 415 -22.98 -20.04 40.13
N GLY A 416 -22.90 -20.60 38.92
CA GLY A 416 -23.83 -21.60 38.44
C GLY A 416 -23.48 -23.04 38.79
N VAL A 417 -22.33 -23.30 39.42
CA VAL A 417 -21.91 -24.66 39.81
C VAL A 417 -22.85 -25.30 40.84
N PRO A 418 -23.34 -24.59 41.89
CA PRO A 418 -24.31 -25.16 42.82
C PRO A 418 -25.56 -25.72 42.13
N ASP A 419 -26.13 -24.97 41.18
CA ASP A 419 -27.30 -25.42 40.42
C ASP A 419 -26.98 -26.62 39.52
N LEU A 420 -25.80 -26.63 38.87
CA LEU A 420 -25.36 -27.77 38.05
C LEU A 420 -25.26 -29.05 38.89
N VAL A 421 -24.69 -28.95 40.09
CA VAL A 421 -24.58 -30.07 41.03
C VAL A 421 -25.97 -30.54 41.47
N GLU A 422 -26.89 -29.61 41.74
CA GLU A 422 -28.25 -29.95 42.17
C GLU A 422 -29.04 -30.68 41.08
N VAL A 423 -28.92 -30.25 39.82
CA VAL A 423 -29.50 -30.96 38.68
C VAL A 423 -28.95 -32.39 38.58
N LEU A 424 -27.64 -32.59 38.76
CA LEU A 424 -27.03 -33.92 38.71
C LEU A 424 -27.46 -34.80 39.88
N ARG A 425 -27.64 -34.25 41.08
CA ARG A 425 -28.22 -34.98 42.22
C ARG A 425 -29.64 -35.47 41.94
N GLN A 426 -30.47 -34.65 41.28
CA GLN A 426 -31.82 -35.03 40.88
C GLN A 426 -31.83 -36.18 39.85
N THR A 427 -30.75 -36.35 39.09
CA THR A 427 -30.56 -37.49 38.18
C THR A 427 -30.04 -38.77 38.87
N GLY A 428 -29.85 -38.75 40.18
CA GLY A 428 -29.40 -39.89 40.99
C GLY A 428 -27.89 -39.96 41.24
N MET A 429 -27.13 -38.92 40.86
CA MET A 429 -25.69 -38.86 41.08
C MET A 429 -25.36 -38.40 42.51
N ASN A 430 -24.47 -39.11 43.21
CA ASN A 430 -24.01 -38.70 44.55
C ASN A 430 -22.84 -37.72 44.43
N VAL A 431 -23.12 -36.42 44.51
CA VAL A 431 -22.14 -35.34 44.35
C VAL A 431 -22.05 -34.47 45.60
N GLU A 432 -20.85 -34.33 46.16
CA GLU A 432 -20.50 -33.37 47.21
C GLU A 432 -19.88 -32.11 46.57
N LEU A 433 -20.25 -30.92 47.04
CA LEU A 433 -19.71 -29.64 46.56
C LEU A 433 -19.21 -28.81 47.73
N ASP A 434 -17.92 -28.47 47.70
CA ASP A 434 -17.27 -27.59 48.67
C ASP A 434 -16.74 -26.33 47.94
N ILE A 435 -17.14 -25.15 48.42
CA ILE A 435 -16.62 -23.87 47.94
C ILE A 435 -15.83 -23.23 49.08
N LEU A 436 -14.52 -23.07 48.87
CA LEU A 436 -13.57 -22.60 49.86
C LEU A 436 -13.07 -21.20 49.51
N GLY A 437 -13.03 -20.31 50.49
CA GLY A 437 -12.63 -18.92 50.31
C GLY A 437 -13.75 -18.02 49.76
N ALA A 438 -13.49 -16.72 49.70
CA ALA A 438 -14.42 -15.74 49.14
C ALA A 438 -14.03 -15.40 47.70
N ARG A 439 -15.02 -15.32 46.82
CA ARG A 439 -14.82 -14.87 45.44
C ARG A 439 -14.34 -13.40 45.45
N ASN A 440 -13.11 -13.16 45.00
CA ASN A 440 -12.60 -11.80 44.81
C ASN A 440 -13.19 -11.16 43.54
N ALA A 441 -13.34 -9.83 43.53
CA ALA A 441 -13.85 -9.08 42.38
C ALA A 441 -12.88 -9.06 41.17
N GLU A 442 -11.65 -9.52 41.33
CA GLU A 442 -10.57 -9.47 40.33
C GLU A 442 -10.53 -10.69 39.39
N ILE A 443 -11.46 -11.65 39.51
CA ILE A 443 -11.49 -12.81 38.62
C ILE A 443 -12.04 -12.42 37.25
N SER A 444 -11.20 -12.53 36.22
CA SER A 444 -11.59 -12.33 34.83
C SER A 444 -12.75 -13.23 34.44
N THR A 445 -13.69 -12.68 33.68
CA THR A 445 -14.87 -13.39 33.17
C THR A 445 -14.49 -14.66 32.38
N LEU A 446 -13.36 -14.62 31.67
CA LEU A 446 -12.86 -15.76 30.90
C LEU A 446 -12.39 -16.92 31.80
N VAL A 447 -11.79 -16.59 32.95
CA VAL A 447 -11.36 -17.56 33.97
C VAL A 447 -12.58 -18.18 34.65
N ASP A 448 -13.57 -17.35 34.98
CA ASP A 448 -14.83 -17.77 35.60
C ASP A 448 -15.58 -18.82 34.75
N TRP A 449 -15.63 -18.64 33.42
CA TRP A 449 -16.28 -19.60 32.52
C TRP A 449 -15.45 -20.84 32.27
N SER A 450 -14.15 -20.68 32.11
CA SER A 450 -13.25 -21.81 31.89
C SER A 450 -13.30 -22.75 33.09
N ALA A 451 -13.33 -22.20 34.31
CA ALA A 451 -13.51 -22.97 35.53
C ALA A 451 -14.86 -23.70 35.57
N TYR A 452 -15.97 -23.03 35.25
CA TYR A 452 -17.30 -23.67 35.16
C TYR A 452 -17.33 -24.82 34.14
N ARG A 453 -16.77 -24.60 32.94
CA ARG A 453 -16.71 -25.62 31.88
C ARG A 453 -15.85 -26.82 32.26
N ILE A 454 -14.75 -26.60 33.00
CA ILE A 454 -13.93 -27.70 33.53
C ILE A 454 -14.76 -28.54 34.52
N VAL A 455 -15.48 -27.92 35.45
CA VAL A 455 -16.37 -28.64 36.39
C VAL A 455 -17.44 -29.43 35.62
N GLN A 456 -18.08 -28.79 34.64
CA GLN A 456 -19.14 -29.41 33.85
C GLN A 456 -18.66 -30.63 33.06
N GLU A 457 -17.54 -30.49 32.35
CA GLU A 457 -16.96 -31.58 31.57
C GLU A 457 -16.49 -32.72 32.48
N ALA A 458 -15.88 -32.40 33.63
CA ALA A 458 -15.45 -33.39 34.60
C ALA A 458 -16.62 -34.18 35.18
N LEU A 459 -17.70 -33.53 35.62
CA LEU A 459 -18.90 -34.21 36.13
C LEU A 459 -19.59 -35.04 35.04
N THR A 460 -19.61 -34.55 33.80
CA THR A 460 -20.12 -35.31 32.65
C THR A 460 -19.31 -36.58 32.42
N ASN A 461 -17.98 -36.52 32.60
CA ASN A 461 -17.12 -37.69 32.50
C ASN A 461 -17.40 -38.71 33.62
N VAL A 462 -17.67 -38.27 34.85
CA VAL A 462 -18.06 -39.18 35.93
C VAL A 462 -19.37 -39.90 35.59
N VAL A 463 -20.39 -39.17 35.10
CA VAL A 463 -21.67 -39.77 34.67
C VAL A 463 -21.45 -40.85 33.58
N LYS A 464 -20.55 -40.58 32.63
CA LYS A 464 -20.27 -41.51 31.51
C LYS A 464 -19.42 -42.71 31.91
N HIS A 465 -18.45 -42.53 32.80
CA HIS A 465 -17.35 -43.49 32.99
C HIS A 465 -17.33 -44.15 34.37
N ALA A 466 -17.98 -43.54 35.36
CA ALA A 466 -18.08 -44.06 36.73
C ALA A 466 -19.53 -43.95 37.24
N PRO A 467 -20.52 -44.57 36.55
CA PRO A 467 -21.90 -44.54 37.01
C PRO A 467 -21.99 -45.19 38.39
N ASN A 468 -22.69 -44.52 39.32
CA ASN A 468 -22.81 -44.86 40.75
C ASN A 468 -21.60 -44.51 41.65
N ALA A 469 -20.52 -43.93 41.12
CA ALA A 469 -19.44 -43.42 41.96
C ALA A 469 -19.87 -42.14 42.70
N ARG A 470 -19.34 -41.96 43.91
CA ARG A 470 -19.43 -40.67 44.60
C ARG A 470 -18.46 -39.69 43.95
N ALA A 471 -18.93 -38.49 43.62
CA ALA A 471 -18.09 -37.41 43.12
C ALA A 471 -17.96 -36.30 44.16
N ARG A 472 -16.79 -35.69 44.25
CA ARG A 472 -16.52 -34.50 45.06
C ARG A 472 -15.99 -33.38 44.17
N VAL A 473 -16.63 -32.22 44.25
CA VAL A 473 -16.23 -30.97 43.58
C VAL A 473 -15.74 -30.00 44.64
N VAL A 474 -14.51 -29.52 44.50
CA VAL A 474 -13.94 -28.48 45.36
C VAL A 474 -13.54 -27.29 44.50
N ILE A 475 -14.06 -26.12 44.83
CA ILE A 475 -13.67 -24.84 44.23
C ILE A 475 -13.01 -24.00 45.31
N SER A 476 -11.74 -23.66 45.14
CA SER A 476 -11.01 -22.81 46.06
C SER A 476 -10.65 -21.48 45.40
N PHE A 477 -11.11 -20.39 46.01
CA PHE A 477 -10.72 -19.04 45.65
C PHE A 477 -9.46 -18.66 46.44
N GLU A 478 -8.34 -18.56 45.73
CA GLU A 478 -7.08 -18.06 46.26
C GLU A 478 -6.88 -16.57 45.93
N ARG A 479 -5.77 -15.98 46.42
CA ARG A 479 -5.50 -14.54 46.18
C ARG A 479 -5.29 -14.22 44.70
N ASP A 480 -4.59 -15.09 43.96
CA ASP A 480 -4.16 -14.87 42.58
C ASP A 480 -4.67 -15.94 41.60
N ALA A 481 -5.53 -16.86 42.06
CA ALA A 481 -5.98 -17.99 41.29
C ALA A 481 -7.33 -18.55 41.75
N VAL A 482 -7.98 -19.28 40.85
CA VAL A 482 -9.08 -20.19 41.15
C VAL A 482 -8.59 -21.61 40.95
N VAL A 483 -8.76 -22.44 41.98
CA VAL A 483 -8.46 -23.88 41.91
C VAL A 483 -9.75 -24.67 41.86
N VAL A 484 -9.85 -25.56 40.88
CA VAL A 484 -10.97 -26.48 40.69
C VAL A 484 -10.45 -27.90 40.81
N SER A 485 -11.08 -28.71 41.66
CA SER A 485 -10.82 -30.14 41.80
C SER A 485 -12.12 -30.91 41.67
N VAL A 486 -12.17 -31.90 40.80
CA VAL A 486 -13.28 -32.85 40.67
C VAL A 486 -12.72 -34.26 40.75
N THR A 487 -13.18 -35.03 41.73
CA THR A 487 -12.69 -36.39 41.99
C THR A 487 -13.86 -37.36 42.10
N ASP A 488 -13.75 -38.55 41.51
CA ASP A 488 -14.69 -39.66 41.74
C ASP A 488 -14.05 -40.79 42.55
N GLU A 489 -14.87 -41.51 43.32
CA GLU A 489 -14.49 -42.71 44.10
C GLU A 489 -14.84 -44.01 43.35
N GLY A 490 -14.64 -44.04 42.03
CA GLY A 490 -14.92 -45.22 41.20
C GLY A 490 -13.98 -46.40 41.45
N LEU A 491 -14.34 -47.59 40.97
CA LEU A 491 -13.46 -48.76 40.98
C LEU A 491 -12.16 -48.48 40.20
N PRO A 492 -11.00 -49.01 40.63
CA PRO A 492 -9.73 -48.77 39.96
C PRO A 492 -9.80 -49.25 38.51
N THR A 493 -9.85 -48.30 37.58
CA THR A 493 -9.76 -48.58 36.15
C THR A 493 -8.31 -48.91 35.82
N ARG A 494 -8.01 -50.20 35.61
CA ARG A 494 -6.67 -50.70 35.19
C ARG A 494 -6.28 -50.27 33.76
N SER A 495 -7.10 -49.49 33.08
CA SER A 495 -6.83 -49.02 31.73
C SER A 495 -6.29 -47.60 31.81
N ARG A 496 -5.01 -47.41 31.50
CA ARG A 496 -4.52 -46.10 31.02
C ARG A 496 -5.49 -45.65 29.91
N PRO A 497 -6.06 -44.44 29.96
CA PRO A 497 -6.79 -43.92 28.81
C PRO A 497 -5.76 -43.74 27.69
N ASP A 498 -5.71 -44.70 26.77
CA ASP A 498 -4.98 -44.58 25.51
C ASP A 498 -5.58 -43.37 24.79
N ASN A 499 -4.81 -42.29 24.72
CA ASN A 499 -5.12 -41.01 24.08
C ASN A 499 -6.43 -40.36 24.55
N GLY A 500 -6.30 -39.40 25.47
CA GLY A 500 -7.38 -38.65 26.10
C GLY A 500 -8.52 -38.27 25.16
N GLY A 501 -9.74 -38.68 25.50
CA GLY A 501 -10.94 -38.29 24.79
C GLY A 501 -11.04 -36.77 24.64
N ARG A 502 -11.80 -36.31 23.63
CA ARG A 502 -11.92 -34.89 23.24
C ARG A 502 -12.12 -33.93 24.44
N GLY A 503 -12.86 -34.37 25.47
CA GLY A 503 -13.07 -33.61 26.70
C GLY A 503 -11.80 -33.33 27.52
N LEU A 504 -10.88 -34.30 27.64
CA LEU A 504 -9.62 -34.12 28.37
C LEU A 504 -8.64 -33.20 27.63
N ILE A 505 -8.62 -33.28 26.30
CA ILE A 505 -7.81 -32.39 25.44
C ILE A 505 -8.33 -30.95 25.55
N GLY A 506 -9.64 -30.75 25.40
CA GLY A 506 -10.24 -29.41 25.50
C GLY A 506 -10.07 -28.77 26.89
N MET A 507 -10.08 -29.57 27.97
CA MET A 507 -9.74 -29.07 29.31
C MET A 507 -8.28 -28.61 29.40
N ARG A 508 -7.32 -29.35 28.82
CA ARG A 508 -5.91 -28.95 28.80
C ARG A 508 -5.65 -27.68 27.99
N GLU A 509 -6.23 -27.58 26.82
CA GLU A 509 -6.08 -26.42 25.95
C GLU A 509 -6.61 -25.15 26.63
N ARG A 510 -7.82 -25.21 27.21
CA ARG A 510 -8.42 -24.07 27.94
C ARG A 510 -7.56 -23.60 29.11
N VAL A 511 -7.03 -24.51 29.92
CA VAL A 511 -6.17 -24.14 31.06
C VAL A 511 -4.85 -23.55 30.57
N THR A 512 -4.27 -24.09 29.50
CA THR A 512 -3.00 -23.64 28.93
C THR A 512 -3.11 -22.23 28.35
N VAL A 513 -4.20 -21.93 27.62
CA VAL A 513 -4.48 -20.60 27.06
C VAL A 513 -4.55 -19.53 28.15
N LEU A 514 -5.07 -19.88 29.33
CA LEU A 514 -5.15 -18.98 30.48
C LEU A 514 -3.86 -18.87 31.29
N GLY A 515 -2.78 -19.57 30.90
CA GLY A 515 -1.55 -19.63 31.67
C GLY A 515 -1.67 -20.40 33.00
N GLY A 516 -2.69 -21.25 33.11
CA GLY A 516 -2.93 -22.11 34.27
C GLY A 516 -2.21 -23.45 34.20
N ARG A 517 -2.45 -24.30 35.21
CA ARG A 517 -1.92 -25.67 35.30
C ARG A 517 -3.06 -26.66 35.47
N ILE A 518 -2.99 -27.80 34.81
CA ILE A 518 -3.98 -28.89 34.93
C ILE A 518 -3.29 -30.23 35.13
N GLU A 519 -3.87 -31.05 36.00
CA GLU A 519 -3.46 -32.42 36.29
C GLU A 519 -4.68 -33.32 36.16
N LEU A 520 -4.54 -34.39 35.38
CA LEU A 520 -5.61 -35.33 35.04
C LEU A 520 -5.07 -36.74 35.26
N GLY A 521 -5.69 -37.54 36.13
CA GLY A 521 -5.23 -38.90 36.34
C GLY A 521 -6.01 -39.71 37.36
N PRO A 522 -5.75 -41.03 37.43
CA PRO A 522 -6.36 -41.89 38.44
C PRO A 522 -5.90 -41.51 39.86
N THR A 523 -6.78 -41.67 40.84
CA THR A 523 -6.45 -41.49 42.26
C THR A 523 -5.80 -42.76 42.84
N GLY A 524 -4.99 -42.60 43.90
CA GLY A 524 -4.33 -43.72 44.58
C GLY A 524 -5.29 -44.68 45.29
N GLU A 525 -6.53 -44.26 45.54
CA GLU A 525 -7.56 -45.01 46.27
C GLU A 525 -8.60 -45.65 45.34
N GLY A 526 -8.49 -45.44 44.01
CA GLY A 526 -9.50 -45.83 43.02
C GLY A 526 -10.35 -44.63 42.58
N GLY A 527 -10.57 -44.49 41.26
CA GLY A 527 -11.28 -43.37 40.64
C GLY A 527 -10.39 -42.44 39.82
N PHE A 528 -10.90 -41.29 39.40
CA PHE A 528 -10.20 -40.29 38.58
C PHE A 528 -10.30 -38.88 39.17
N SER A 529 -9.24 -38.09 39.01
CA SER A 529 -9.16 -36.71 39.47
C SER A 529 -8.83 -35.76 38.34
N VAL A 530 -9.57 -34.65 38.32
CA VAL A 530 -9.34 -33.47 37.49
C VAL A 530 -9.01 -32.31 38.41
N TRP A 531 -7.77 -31.83 38.36
CA TRP A 531 -7.32 -30.68 39.13
C TRP A 531 -6.83 -29.58 38.18
N ALA A 532 -7.31 -28.36 38.36
CA ALA A 532 -6.91 -27.21 37.56
C ALA A 532 -6.71 -25.96 38.43
N ARG A 533 -5.59 -25.27 38.24
CA ARG A 533 -5.31 -23.94 38.80
C ARG A 533 -5.30 -22.91 37.67
N LEU A 534 -6.20 -21.94 37.75
CA LEU A 534 -6.34 -20.86 36.78
C LEU A 534 -5.94 -19.53 37.45
N PRO A 535 -5.03 -18.73 36.89
CA PRO A 535 -4.74 -17.40 37.45
C PRO A 535 -5.98 -16.50 37.38
N SER A 536 -6.14 -15.58 38.34
CA SER A 536 -7.32 -14.70 38.42
C SER A 536 -7.47 -13.77 37.21
N SER A 537 -6.36 -13.45 36.53
CA SER A 537 -6.34 -12.75 35.23
C SER A 537 -5.48 -13.51 34.23
N PRO A 538 -5.89 -13.61 32.94
CA PRO A 538 -5.01 -14.06 31.87
C PRO A 538 -3.77 -13.16 31.78
N ARG A 539 -2.64 -13.72 31.33
CA ARG A 539 -1.41 -12.96 31.05
C ARG A 539 -1.43 -12.32 29.67
#